data_AF-A0A7X8E4R9-F1
#
_entry.id   AF-A0A7X8E4R9-F1
#
_cell.length_a   1.000
_cell.length_b   1.000
_cell.length_c   1.000
_cell.angle_alpha   90.00
_cell.angle_beta   90.00
_cell.angle_gamma   90.00
#
_symmetry.space_group_name_H-M   'P 1'
#
loop_
_entity.id
_entity.type
_entity.pdbx_description
1 polymer ?
#
loop_
_entity_poly.entity_id
_entity_poly.type
_entity_poly.pdbx_seq_one_letter_code
_entity_poly.pdbx_strand_id
1 'polypeptide(L)'
;AVDRRFKNQHGERETDFIPIVAWRQTAEFVTRYFNKGARIALVGSIQPRSWDDENGVRHYRTEVIADEVYFADSKRQSDDSNQSTYSPNRQTSTARSEIPQGEGFMPDTDETSLPFDL
;
A
#
# COMPACT_ATOMS: atom_id res chain seq x y z
N ALA A 1 8.55 1.33 8.87
CA ALA A 1 8.86 2.49 8.00
C ALA A 1 7.84 2.49 6.89
N VAL A 2 7.29 3.66 6.55
CA VAL A 2 6.23 3.80 5.56
C VAL A 2 6.70 4.78 4.49
N ASP A 3 6.90 4.29 3.26
CA ASP A 3 7.36 5.13 2.16
C ASP A 3 6.22 5.97 1.60
N ARG A 4 6.51 7.26 1.35
CA ARG A 4 5.56 8.15 0.68
C ARG A 4 5.44 7.77 -0.80
N ARG A 5 4.21 7.84 -1.32
CA ARG A 5 3.94 7.46 -2.71
C ARG A 5 4.55 8.45 -3.71
N PHE A 6 4.58 9.73 -3.34
CA PHE A 6 5.09 10.83 -4.17
C PHE A 6 6.54 11.18 -3.81
N LYS A 7 7.22 11.83 -4.75
CA LYS A 7 8.57 12.38 -4.57
C LYS A 7 8.47 13.83 -4.08
N ASN A 8 9.43 14.27 -3.27
CA ASN A 8 9.55 15.67 -2.89
C ASN A 8 10.06 16.54 -4.06
N GLN A 9 10.19 17.85 -3.83
CA GLN A 9 10.64 18.81 -4.86
C GLN A 9 12.06 18.51 -5.39
N HIS A 10 12.85 17.76 -4.63
CA HIS A 10 14.20 17.32 -5.01
C HIS A 10 14.22 15.98 -5.76
N GLY A 11 13.06 15.37 -6.00
CA GLY A 11 12.93 14.09 -6.71
C GLY A 11 13.17 12.85 -5.84
N GLU A 12 13.31 13.02 -4.52
CA GLU A 12 13.57 11.95 -3.56
C GLU A 12 12.27 11.40 -2.96
N ARG A 13 12.25 10.10 -2.63
CA ARG A 13 11.14 9.48 -1.88
C ARG A 13 11.44 9.56 -0.39
N GLU A 14 10.56 10.19 0.35
CA GLU A 14 10.65 10.28 1.81
C GLU A 14 9.98 9.07 2.48
N THR A 15 10.43 8.78 3.70
CA THR A 15 9.94 7.66 4.51
C THR A 15 9.55 8.16 5.90
N ASP A 16 8.35 7.80 6.33
CA ASP A 16 7.82 8.11 7.64
C ASP A 16 8.09 6.99 8.64
N PHE A 17 8.46 7.39 9.86
CA PHE A 17 8.67 6.50 10.99
C PHE A 17 7.63 6.77 12.06
N ILE A 18 6.60 5.93 12.06
CA ILE A 18 5.46 6.07 12.96
C ILE A 18 5.72 5.21 14.20
N PRO A 19 5.72 5.80 15.40
CA PRO A 19 5.82 5.04 16.65
C PRO A 19 4.54 4.23 16.88
N ILE A 20 4.71 2.92 17.02
CA ILE A 20 3.64 1.98 17.31
C ILE A 20 3.86 1.40 18.70
N VAL A 21 2.79 1.34 19.50
CA VAL A 21 2.81 0.76 20.84
C VAL A 21 1.87 -0.44 20.86
N ALA A 22 2.40 -1.62 21.18
CA ALA A 22 1.63 -2.83 21.36
C ALA A 22 1.68 -3.25 22.83
N TRP A 23 0.59 -3.83 23.33
CA TRP A 23 0.47 -4.28 24.72
C TRP A 23 -0.01 -5.73 24.79
N ARG A 24 0.16 -6.36 25.96
CA ARG A 24 -0.39 -7.69 26.29
C ARG A 24 -0.08 -8.73 25.20
N GLN A 25 -1.09 -9.48 24.78
CA GLN A 25 -0.97 -10.56 23.79
C GLN A 25 -0.42 -10.07 22.45
N THR A 26 -0.80 -8.86 22.01
CA THR A 26 -0.29 -8.27 20.75
C THR A 26 1.21 -8.03 20.82
N ALA A 27 1.73 -7.53 21.96
CA ALA A 27 3.17 -7.34 22.15
C ALA A 27 3.94 -8.67 22.13
N GLU A 28 3.40 -9.71 22.78
CA GLU A 28 3.98 -11.06 22.74
C GLU A 28 3.99 -11.63 21.33
N PHE A 29 2.88 -11.48 20.60
CA PHE A 29 2.76 -11.92 19.21
C PHE A 29 3.80 -11.23 18.32
N VAL A 30 3.91 -9.91 18.40
CA VAL A 30 4.86 -9.14 17.60
C VAL A 30 6.30 -9.60 17.87
N THR A 31 6.66 -9.76 19.14
CA THR A 31 8.02 -10.16 19.55
C THR A 31 8.37 -11.58 19.12
N ARG A 32 7.40 -12.51 19.13
CA ARG A 32 7.65 -13.92 18.75
C ARG A 32 7.78 -14.11 17.24
N TYR A 33 7.04 -13.34 16.45
CA TYR A 33 6.86 -13.66 15.02
C TYR A 33 7.44 -12.64 14.05
N PHE A 34 7.75 -11.42 14.49
CA PHE A 34 8.28 -10.38 13.62
C PHE A 34 9.73 -10.03 13.97
N ASN A 35 10.53 -9.87 12.92
CA ASN A 35 11.91 -9.42 13.01
C ASN A 35 12.07 -8.06 12.31
N LYS A 36 13.20 -7.39 12.54
CA LYS A 36 13.53 -6.14 11.83
C LYS A 36 13.43 -6.36 10.31
N GLY A 37 12.73 -5.45 9.63
CA GLY A 37 12.52 -5.51 8.19
C GLY A 37 11.28 -6.30 7.75
N ALA A 38 10.61 -7.01 8.66
CA ALA A 38 9.33 -7.64 8.36
C ALA A 38 8.27 -6.57 8.02
N ARG A 39 7.48 -6.85 6.98
CA ARG A 39 6.34 -6.02 6.61
C ARG A 39 5.13 -6.44 7.42
N ILE A 40 4.48 -5.46 8.03
CA ILE A 40 3.32 -5.66 8.88
C ILE A 40 2.17 -4.76 8.42
N ALA A 41 0.95 -5.27 8.54
CA ALA A 41 -0.27 -4.47 8.51
C ALA A 41 -0.85 -4.50 9.92
N LEU A 42 -1.41 -3.38 10.39
CA LEU A 42 -1.96 -3.29 11.73
C LEU A 42 -3.22 -2.44 11.74
N VAL A 43 -4.08 -2.73 12.71
CA VAL A 43 -5.28 -1.95 13.05
C VAL A 43 -5.11 -1.45 14.48
N GLY A 44 -5.51 -0.21 14.73
CA GLY A 44 -5.30 0.43 16.02
C GLY A 44 -5.88 1.83 16.09
N SER A 45 -5.57 2.53 17.19
CA SER A 45 -6.00 3.91 17.44
C SER A 45 -4.82 4.88 17.47
N ILE A 46 -5.01 6.06 16.88
CA ILE A 46 -4.03 7.16 16.97
C ILE A 46 -4.24 7.88 18.29
N GLN A 47 -3.18 7.98 19.10
CA GLN A 47 -3.22 8.63 20.41
C GLN A 47 -2.15 9.74 20.49
N PRO A 48 -2.57 11.01 20.58
CA PRO A 48 -1.68 12.09 20.98
C PRO A 48 -1.46 12.03 22.49
N ARG A 49 -0.20 12.08 22.92
CA ARG A 49 0.19 12.22 24.33
C ARG A 49 1.11 13.41 24.52
N SER A 50 1.09 13.96 25.73
CA SER A 50 2.03 14.99 26.13
C SER A 50 2.69 14.66 27.45
N TRP A 51 3.94 15.06 27.61
CA TRP A 51 4.67 14.96 28.87
C TRP A 51 5.52 16.22 29.04
N ASP A 52 5.77 16.61 30.28
CA ASP A 52 6.67 17.70 30.60
C ASP A 52 8.06 17.11 30.87
N ASP A 53 9.11 17.77 30.36
CA ASP A 53 10.48 17.40 30.71
C ASP A 53 10.93 18.05 32.03
N GLU A 54 12.14 17.72 32.48
CA GLU A 54 12.72 18.26 33.72
C GLU A 54 12.89 19.79 33.70
N ASN A 55 12.89 20.40 32.52
CA ASN A 55 12.96 21.86 32.33
C ASN A 55 11.58 22.52 32.27
N GLY A 56 10.50 21.74 32.44
CA GLY A 56 9.11 22.22 32.37
C GLY A 56 8.61 22.47 30.94
N VAL A 57 9.30 21.97 29.91
CA VAL A 57 8.85 22.09 28.51
C VAL A 57 7.90 20.94 28.20
N ARG A 58 6.70 21.30 27.70
CA ARG A 58 5.70 20.32 27.27
C ARG A 58 6.01 19.78 25.88
N HIS A 59 6.25 18.48 25.81
CA HIS A 59 6.46 17.74 24.57
C HIS A 59 5.17 17.04 24.14
N TYR A 60 4.96 16.94 22.83
CA TYR A 60 3.85 16.21 22.23
C TYR A 60 4.38 15.08 21.37
N ARG A 61 3.74 13.91 21.46
CA ARG A 61 3.99 12.81 20.53
C ARG A 61 2.67 12.15 20.14
N THR A 62 2.54 11.87 18.86
CA THR A 62 1.45 11.09 18.30
C THR A 62 1.94 9.67 18.08
N GLU A 63 1.24 8.69 18.65
CA GLU A 63 1.56 7.27 18.51
C GLU A 63 0.35 6.49 18.05
N VAL A 64 0.56 5.27 17.56
CA VAL A 64 -0.52 4.34 17.23
C VAL A 64 -0.52 3.21 18.25
N ILE A 65 -1.63 3.01 18.95
CA ILE A 65 -1.83 1.84 19.81
C ILE A 65 -2.37 0.71 18.94
N ALA A 66 -1.61 -0.37 18.81
CA ALA A 66 -1.98 -1.50 17.96
C ALA A 66 -2.94 -2.46 18.70
N ASP A 67 -4.10 -2.68 18.11
CA ASP A 67 -5.10 -3.65 18.57
C ASP A 67 -4.88 -5.00 17.87
N GLU A 68 -4.67 -4.97 16.56
CA GLU A 68 -4.46 -6.17 15.72
C GLU A 68 -3.25 -6.00 14.81
N VAL A 69 -2.48 -7.07 14.62
CA VAL A 69 -1.29 -7.09 13.76
C VAL A 69 -1.31 -8.31 12.85
N TYR A 70 -1.02 -8.08 11.57
CA TYR A 70 -1.06 -9.04 10.48
C TYR A 70 0.26 -9.04 9.72
N PHE A 71 0.61 -10.18 9.14
CA PHE A 71 1.71 -10.25 8.17
C PHE A 71 1.29 -9.55 6.88
N ALA A 72 2.15 -8.64 6.39
CA ALA A 72 1.97 -7.99 5.11
C ALA A 72 2.96 -8.50 4.05
N ASP A 73 3.60 -9.64 4.30
CA ASP A 73 4.43 -10.28 3.29
C ASP A 73 3.54 -11.02 2.29
N SER A 74 3.86 -10.89 1.00
CA SER A 74 3.24 -11.74 -0.01
C SER A 74 3.69 -13.17 0.27
N LYS A 75 2.76 -14.13 0.28
CA LYS A 75 3.05 -15.56 0.34
C LYS A 75 4.19 -15.83 -0.64
N ARG A 76 5.43 -16.00 -0.14
CA ARG A 76 6.54 -16.41 -1.00
C ARG A 76 6.08 -17.69 -1.63
N GLN A 77 5.92 -17.65 -2.95
CA GLN A 77 5.71 -18.81 -3.79
C GLN A 77 6.69 -19.87 -3.29
N SER A 78 6.16 -20.89 -2.61
CA SER A 78 6.92 -22.10 -2.36
C SER A 78 7.34 -22.56 -3.74
N ASP A 79 8.61 -22.36 -4.04
CA ASP A 79 9.27 -22.79 -5.26
C ASP A 79 9.35 -24.32 -5.18
N ASP A 80 8.20 -24.94 -5.40
CA ASP A 80 8.00 -26.37 -5.53
C ASP A 80 6.93 -26.60 -6.61
N SER A 81 7.22 -26.12 -7.82
CA SER A 81 6.56 -26.64 -9.01
C SER A 81 7.58 -27.41 -9.81
N ASN A 82 7.84 -28.63 -9.34
CA ASN A 82 8.35 -29.74 -10.14
C ASN A 82 7.55 -29.82 -11.45
N GLN A 83 8.09 -29.23 -12.52
CA GLN A 83 7.44 -29.05 -13.81
C GLN A 83 7.37 -30.39 -14.54
N SER A 84 6.33 -31.16 -14.22
CA SER A 84 5.92 -32.31 -15.04
C SER A 84 5.23 -31.80 -16.28
N THR A 85 5.90 -31.97 -17.41
CA THR A 85 5.44 -31.75 -18.78
C THR A 85 4.08 -32.37 -19.05
N TYR A 86 3.08 -31.54 -19.36
CA TYR A 86 1.89 -31.95 -20.10
C TYR A 86 1.64 -30.98 -21.23
N SER A 87 1.90 -31.45 -22.45
CA SER A 87 1.50 -30.80 -23.70
C SER A 87 0.11 -31.28 -24.08
N PRO A 88 -0.81 -30.37 -24.44
CA PRO A 88 -1.83 -30.71 -25.41
C PRO A 88 -1.78 -29.75 -26.59
N ASN A 89 -1.35 -30.34 -27.71
CA ASN A 89 -1.61 -29.95 -29.08
C ASN A 89 -3.08 -29.52 -29.28
N ARG A 90 -3.33 -28.29 -29.77
CA ARG A 90 -4.54 -27.98 -30.54
C ARG A 90 -4.23 -27.05 -31.71
N GLN A 91 -4.58 -27.60 -32.87
CA GLN A 91 -4.45 -27.05 -34.20
C GLN A 91 -5.29 -25.79 -34.41
N THR A 92 -4.66 -24.85 -35.12
CA THR A 92 -5.21 -23.96 -36.16
C THR A 92 -6.69 -24.13 -36.55
N SER A 93 -7.44 -23.03 -36.61
CA SER A 93 -7.84 -22.41 -37.89
C SER A 93 -8.89 -21.31 -37.70
N THR A 94 -8.84 -20.34 -38.62
CA THR A 94 -9.99 -19.68 -39.28
C THR A 94 -10.29 -18.21 -38.92
N ALA A 95 -10.00 -17.41 -39.95
CA ALA A 95 -10.76 -16.28 -40.50
C ALA A 95 -10.89 -14.96 -39.71
N ARG A 96 -9.97 -14.07 -40.10
CA ARG A 96 -10.16 -12.65 -40.46
C ARG A 96 -11.57 -12.31 -40.98
N SER A 97 -12.16 -11.25 -40.41
CA SER A 97 -13.13 -10.38 -41.08
C SER A 97 -12.99 -8.95 -40.55
N GLU A 98 -12.81 -8.04 -41.49
CA GLU A 98 -12.51 -6.62 -41.38
C GLU A 98 -13.71 -5.81 -40.84
N ILE A 99 -13.45 -4.76 -40.06
CA ILE A 99 -14.44 -3.75 -39.70
C ILE A 99 -14.17 -2.50 -40.57
N PRO A 100 -15.20 -1.92 -41.24
CA PRO A 100 -15.02 -0.78 -42.14
C PRO A 100 -14.65 0.50 -41.37
N GLN A 101 -13.81 1.32 -42.01
CA GLN A 101 -13.56 2.71 -41.62
C GLN A 101 -14.87 3.50 -41.75
N GLY A 102 -15.30 4.11 -40.65
CA GLY A 102 -16.46 4.99 -40.57
C GLY A 102 -16.08 6.23 -39.77
N GLU A 103 -16.44 7.38 -40.33
CA GLU A 103 -16.03 8.74 -39.97
C GLU A 103 -16.39 9.17 -38.55
N GLY A 104 -15.53 10.03 -37.99
CA GLY A 104 -15.94 11.28 -37.33
C GLY A 104 -16.83 11.18 -36.10
N PHE A 105 -16.21 11.17 -34.92
CA PHE A 105 -16.78 11.83 -33.75
C PHE A 105 -15.67 12.54 -32.98
N MET A 106 -15.47 13.82 -33.31
CA MET A 106 -14.82 14.77 -32.42
C MET A 106 -15.81 15.02 -31.27
N PRO A 107 -15.47 14.77 -30.00
CA PRO A 107 -16.25 15.34 -28.91
C PRO A 107 -15.98 16.85 -28.89
N ASP A 108 -17.01 17.65 -29.17
CA ASP A 108 -17.03 19.06 -28.80
C ASP A 108 -16.94 19.13 -27.27
N THR A 109 -15.72 19.27 -26.75
CA THR A 109 -15.50 19.70 -25.38
C THR A 109 -15.61 21.20 -25.36
N ASP A 110 -16.83 21.71 -25.16
CA ASP A 110 -17.03 23.10 -24.72
C ASP A 110 -16.30 23.27 -23.37
N GLU A 111 -15.08 23.77 -23.46
CA GLU A 111 -14.15 24.11 -22.37
C GLU A 111 -14.63 25.33 -21.55
N THR A 112 -15.88 25.36 -21.05
CA THR A 112 -16.32 26.48 -20.19
C THR A 112 -17.30 26.16 -19.07
N SER A 113 -17.62 24.89 -18.76
CA SER A 113 -18.49 24.59 -17.60
C SER A 113 -17.87 23.58 -16.64
N LEU A 114 -16.86 24.02 -15.89
CA LEU A 114 -16.47 23.33 -14.66
C LEU A 114 -17.49 23.68 -13.56
N PRO A 115 -18.11 22.68 -12.91
CA PRO A 115 -19.19 22.91 -11.96
C PRO A 115 -18.63 23.13 -10.55
N PHE A 116 -17.89 24.21 -10.34
CA PHE A 116 -17.55 24.69 -9.00
C PHE A 116 -17.05 26.12 -9.07
N ASP A 117 -17.99 27.07 -9.15
CA ASP A 117 -17.75 28.44 -8.71
C ASP A 117 -18.93 28.95 -7.86
N LEU A 118 -18.57 29.28 -6.60
CA LEU A 118 -19.27 29.92 -5.47
C LEU A 118 -20.52 29.27 -4.85
#